data_AF-A0A2N1MER4-F1
#
_entry.id   AF-A0A2N1MER4-F1
#
_cell.length_a   1.000
_cell.length_b   1.000
_cell.length_c   1.000
_cell.angle_alpha   90.00
_cell.angle_beta   90.00
_cell.angle_gamma   90.00
#
_symmetry.space_group_name_H-M   'P 1'
#
loop_
_entity.id
_entity.type
_entity.pdbx_description
1 polymer ?
#
loop_
_entity_poly.entity_id
_entity_poly.type
_entity_poly.pdbx_seq_one_letter_code
_entity_poly.pdbx_strand_id
1 'polypeptide(L)'
;MVVETFMNPNRCYIANSLGYKLHDKDQEDYISYIKEEFTGYIKEVNRYGFDHIIIIGELHYGMLFLDCFGRVFNLDGMTDALWFLGDYFKGVERVAKGLATDRVPWILRPDVGTIEEIKNAPLEHYTFPVEKKRKKKKSSRKKHH
;
A
#
# COMPACT_ATOMS: atom_id res chain seq x y z
N MET A 1 20.88 2.65 -0.90
CA MET A 1 19.54 2.27 -1.37
C MET A 1 19.18 3.03 -2.63
N VAL A 2 18.76 2.33 -3.68
CA VAL A 2 18.15 2.86 -4.90
C VAL A 2 16.66 3.06 -4.65
N VAL A 3 16.12 4.21 -5.05
CA VAL A 3 14.70 4.55 -4.90
C VAL A 3 14.16 4.98 -6.25
N GLU A 4 13.16 4.28 -6.73
CA GLU A 4 12.43 4.58 -7.97
C GLU A 4 10.95 4.84 -7.65
N THR A 5 10.20 5.31 -8.64
CA THR A 5 8.76 5.50 -8.55
C THR A 5 8.12 5.34 -9.92
N PHE A 6 6.85 5.00 -9.95
CA PHE A 6 6.06 5.08 -11.18
C PHE A 6 5.66 6.52 -11.48
N MET A 7 5.66 6.88 -12.76
CA MET A 7 5.06 8.13 -13.20
C MET A 7 3.53 8.06 -13.07
N ASN A 8 2.92 9.21 -12.80
CA ASN A 8 1.46 9.34 -12.88
C ASN A 8 0.98 9.06 -14.32
N PRO A 9 -0.18 8.40 -14.55
CA PRO A 9 -1.16 7.88 -13.58
C PRO A 9 -0.91 6.42 -13.14
N ASN A 10 0.21 5.80 -13.55
CA ASN A 10 0.43 4.35 -13.34
C ASN A 10 0.42 3.96 -11.87
N ARG A 11 0.96 4.81 -10.99
CA ARG A 11 0.93 4.61 -9.53
C ARG A 11 -0.49 4.40 -8.98
N CYS A 12 -1.44 5.24 -9.41
CA CYS A 12 -2.83 5.16 -8.98
C CYS A 12 -3.49 3.89 -9.48
N TYR A 13 -3.19 3.48 -10.72
CA TYR A 13 -3.68 2.21 -11.27
C TYR A 13 -3.17 1.01 -10.45
N ILE A 14 -1.87 0.97 -10.16
CA ILE A 14 -1.23 -0.10 -9.39
C ILE A 14 -1.84 -0.17 -7.98
N ALA A 15 -1.91 0.94 -7.26
CA ALA A 15 -2.50 0.98 -5.92
C ALA A 15 -3.96 0.50 -5.92
N ASN A 16 -4.79 1.01 -6.84
CA ASN A 16 -6.19 0.62 -6.94
C ASN A 16 -6.36 -0.87 -7.27
N SER A 17 -5.49 -1.45 -8.10
CA SER A 17 -5.51 -2.89 -8.43
C SER A 17 -5.21 -3.78 -7.21
N LEU A 18 -4.48 -3.24 -6.22
CA LEU A 18 -4.21 -3.87 -4.94
C LEU A 18 -5.27 -3.53 -3.87
N GLY A 19 -6.30 -2.75 -4.23
CA GLY A 19 -7.35 -2.33 -3.30
C GLY A 19 -6.97 -1.17 -2.38
N TYR A 20 -5.87 -0.46 -2.66
CA TYR A 20 -5.42 0.70 -1.91
C TYR A 20 -5.78 2.01 -2.60
N LYS A 21 -6.02 3.04 -1.80
CA LYS A 21 -6.20 4.41 -2.26
C LYS A 21 -5.03 5.25 -1.77
N LEU A 22 -4.32 5.88 -2.70
CA LEU A 22 -3.23 6.80 -2.37
C LEU A 22 -3.78 8.11 -1.78
N HIS A 23 -3.02 8.69 -0.86
CA HIS A 23 -3.34 9.93 -0.15
C HIS A 23 -2.50 11.12 -0.62
N ASP A 24 -1.39 10.87 -1.30
CA ASP A 24 -0.58 11.93 -1.87
C ASP A 24 -1.36 12.70 -2.96
N LYS A 25 -1.01 13.98 -3.13
CA LYS A 25 -1.61 14.83 -4.16
C LYS A 25 -1.03 14.46 -5.52
N ASP A 26 -1.81 14.61 -6.58
CA ASP A 26 -1.27 14.64 -7.92
C ASP A 26 -0.44 15.92 -8.08
N GLN A 27 0.88 15.78 -8.15
CA GLN A 27 1.84 16.88 -8.31
C GLN A 27 2.66 16.66 -9.58
N GLU A 28 3.00 17.73 -10.29
CA GLU A 28 3.81 17.67 -11.52
C GLU A 28 5.21 17.11 -11.27
N ASP A 29 5.82 17.48 -10.14
CA ASP A 29 7.13 16.97 -9.71
C ASP A 29 7.02 16.03 -8.51
N TYR A 30 6.52 14.83 -8.79
CA TYR A 30 6.40 13.80 -7.76
C TYR A 30 7.75 13.31 -7.22
N ILE A 31 8.83 13.44 -8.01
CA ILE A 31 10.18 13.06 -7.58
C ILE A 31 10.64 14.00 -6.46
N SER A 32 10.42 15.31 -6.59
CA SER A 32 10.73 16.27 -5.52
C SER A 32 9.90 15.98 -4.28
N TYR A 33 8.60 15.74 -4.44
CA TYR A 33 7.71 15.40 -3.34
C TYR A 33 8.17 14.16 -2.56
N ILE A 34 8.55 13.07 -3.24
CA ILE A 34 9.12 11.87 -2.57
C ILE A 34 10.36 12.24 -1.75
N LYS A 35 11.27 13.04 -2.31
CA LYS A 35 12.51 13.42 -1.59
C LYS A 35 12.21 14.20 -0.32
N GLU A 36 11.21 15.07 -0.33
CA GLU A 36 10.87 15.89 0.82
C GLU A 36 10.07 15.08 1.86
N GLU A 37 8.97 14.46 1.44
CA GLU A 37 7.99 13.87 2.36
C GLU A 37 8.35 12.43 2.76
N PHE A 38 9.04 11.67 1.90
CA PHE A 38 9.27 10.23 2.14
C PHE A 38 10.66 9.95 2.70
N THR A 39 11.50 10.96 2.93
CA THR A 39 12.87 10.75 3.46
C THR A 39 12.88 9.95 4.77
N GLY A 40 11.89 10.15 5.65
CA GLY A 40 11.73 9.35 6.86
C GLY A 40 11.44 7.88 6.57
N TYR A 41 10.42 7.61 5.76
CA TYR A 41 10.03 6.25 5.36
C TYR A 41 11.13 5.51 4.60
N ILE A 42 11.84 6.20 3.70
CA ILE A 42 12.99 5.68 2.95
C ILE A 42 14.10 5.23 3.90
N LYS A 43 14.41 6.02 4.94
CA LYS A 43 15.40 5.64 5.95
C LYS A 43 14.95 4.41 6.73
N GLU A 44 13.67 4.34 7.09
CA GLU A 44 13.15 3.20 7.85
C GLU A 44 13.18 1.91 7.03
N VAL A 45 12.71 1.95 5.78
CA VAL A 45 12.81 0.79 4.86
C VAL A 45 14.26 0.34 4.64
N ASN A 46 15.22 1.27 4.56
CA ASN A 46 16.63 0.93 4.47
C ASN A 46 17.13 0.15 5.71
N ARG A 47 16.57 0.39 6.91
CA ARG A 47 16.92 -0.36 8.13
C ARG A 47 16.37 -1.78 8.13
N TYR A 48 15.32 -2.04 7.38
CA TYR A 48 14.84 -3.40 7.09
C TYR A 48 15.73 -4.14 6.06
N GLY A 49 16.79 -3.50 5.53
CA GLY A 49 17.76 -4.14 4.63
C GLY A 49 17.38 -4.12 3.16
N PHE A 50 16.48 -3.23 2.74
CA PHE A 50 16.14 -3.06 1.32
C PHE A 50 17.18 -2.21 0.60
N ASP A 51 17.78 -2.78 -0.45
CA ASP A 51 18.75 -2.06 -1.28
C ASP A 51 18.11 -1.31 -2.46
N HIS A 52 16.94 -1.76 -2.93
CA HIS A 52 16.22 -1.16 -4.05
C HIS A 52 14.71 -1.27 -3.84
N ILE A 53 14.05 -0.11 -3.83
CA ILE A 53 12.59 -0.01 -3.74
C ILE A 53 12.01 0.85 -4.87
N ILE A 54 10.77 0.57 -5.21
CA ILE A 54 9.95 1.33 -6.15
C ILE A 54 8.71 1.81 -5.40
N ILE A 55 8.66 3.10 -5.09
CA ILE A 55 7.56 3.72 -4.35
C ILE A 55 6.32 3.76 -5.25
N ILE A 56 5.20 3.29 -4.71
CA ILE A 56 3.88 3.44 -5.36
C ILE A 56 3.26 4.75 -4.88
N GLY A 57 3.22 4.98 -3.57
CA GLY A 57 2.81 6.27 -3.02
C GLY A 57 2.42 6.25 -1.55
N GLU A 58 1.86 7.36 -1.10
CA GLU A 58 1.50 7.60 0.29
C GLU A 58 0.18 6.92 0.62
N LEU A 59 0.13 6.23 1.76
CA LEU A 59 -1.10 5.77 2.38
C LEU A 59 -1.43 6.62 3.60
N HIS A 60 -2.62 6.46 4.16
CA HIS A 60 -2.94 7.15 5.41
C HIS A 60 -2.00 6.69 6.52
N TYR A 61 -1.05 7.55 6.91
CA TYR A 61 0.04 7.25 7.85
C TYR A 61 0.92 6.09 7.38
N GLY A 62 1.42 6.14 6.14
CA GLY A 62 2.35 5.12 5.68
C GLY A 62 2.78 5.27 4.23
N MET A 63 3.50 4.25 3.76
CA MET A 63 4.05 4.20 2.41
C MET A 63 3.83 2.83 1.78
N LEU A 64 3.22 2.80 0.59
CA LEU A 64 3.11 1.61 -0.24
C LEU A 64 4.25 1.57 -1.25
N PHE A 65 4.97 0.45 -1.32
CA PHE A 65 6.09 0.27 -2.24
C PHE A 65 6.26 -1.18 -2.71
N LEU A 66 7.02 -1.34 -3.77
CA LEU A 66 7.54 -2.63 -4.25
C LEU A 66 9.03 -2.70 -3.95
N ASP A 67 9.56 -3.90 -3.77
CA ASP A 67 10.98 -4.11 -4.00
C ASP A 67 11.29 -4.41 -5.48
N CYS A 68 12.58 -4.57 -5.80
CA CYS A 68 13.02 -4.91 -7.15
C CYS A 68 12.59 -6.32 -7.64
N PHE A 69 11.99 -7.14 -6.77
CA PHE A 69 11.43 -8.45 -7.12
C PHE A 69 9.92 -8.40 -7.37
N GLY A 70 9.28 -7.24 -7.22
CA GLY A 70 7.84 -7.09 -7.39
C GLY A 70 7.00 -7.58 -6.20
N ARG A 71 7.63 -7.72 -5.02
CA ARG A 71 6.94 -7.98 -3.75
C ARG A 71 6.39 -6.67 -3.20
N VAL A 72 5.15 -6.70 -2.74
CA VAL A 72 4.43 -5.51 -2.26
C VAL A 72 4.54 -5.40 -0.75
N PHE A 73 4.87 -4.20 -0.28
CA PHE A 73 4.98 -3.87 1.12
C PHE A 73 4.21 -2.59 1.46
N ASN A 74 3.67 -2.55 2.68
CA ASN A 74 3.12 -1.35 3.30
C ASN A 74 3.90 -1.06 4.58
N LEU A 75 4.60 0.08 4.63
CA LEU A 75 5.18 0.58 5.88
C LEU A 75 4.13 1.41 6.62
N ASP A 76 3.75 0.95 7.81
CA ASP A 76 2.86 1.68 8.71
C ASP A 76 3.66 2.70 9.52
N GLY A 77 3.42 3.98 9.27
CA GLY A 77 4.12 5.10 9.91
C GLY A 77 3.71 5.36 11.37
N MET A 78 2.69 4.68 11.89
CA MET A 78 2.33 4.79 13.32
C MET A 78 2.96 3.69 14.18
N THR A 79 3.18 2.51 13.59
CA THR A 79 3.68 1.35 14.33
C THR A 79 5.11 0.96 13.93
N ASP A 80 5.66 1.62 12.91
CA ASP A 80 6.90 1.26 12.20
C ASP A 80 6.89 -0.17 11.65
N ALA A 81 5.71 -0.82 11.61
CA ALA A 81 5.57 -2.19 11.13
C ALA A 81 5.58 -2.24 9.60
N LEU A 82 6.37 -3.17 9.06
CA LEU A 82 6.45 -3.43 7.65
C LEU A 82 5.57 -4.63 7.28
N TRP A 83 4.49 -4.39 6.56
CA TRP A 83 3.55 -5.44 6.16
C TRP A 83 3.91 -6.01 4.80
N PHE A 84 4.28 -7.29 4.75
CA PHE A 84 4.39 -8.03 3.50
C PHE A 84 2.99 -8.40 3.01
N LEU A 85 2.65 -7.96 1.79
CA LEU A 85 1.33 -8.16 1.17
C LEU A 85 1.34 -9.23 0.07
N GLY A 86 2.52 -9.80 -0.23
CA GLY A 86 2.70 -10.80 -1.28
C GLY A 86 3.27 -10.24 -2.58
N ASP A 87 3.39 -11.11 -3.58
CA ASP A 87 3.77 -10.71 -4.94
C ASP A 87 2.66 -9.89 -5.60
N TYR A 88 3.01 -8.86 -6.38
CA TYR A 88 2.04 -7.97 -7.03
C TYR A 88 0.94 -8.73 -7.80
N PHE A 89 1.32 -9.65 -8.69
CA PHE A 89 0.36 -10.39 -9.52
C PHE A 89 -0.60 -11.26 -8.68
N LYS A 90 -0.08 -11.90 -7.63
CA LYS A 90 -0.90 -12.71 -6.70
C LYS A 90 -1.83 -11.82 -5.88
N GLY A 91 -1.37 -10.65 -5.47
CA GLY A 91 -2.18 -9.64 -4.78
C GLY A 91 -3.35 -9.19 -5.63
N VAL A 92 -3.09 -8.78 -6.88
CA VAL A 92 -4.12 -8.35 -7.84
C VAL A 92 -5.13 -9.47 -8.11
N GLU A 93 -4.66 -10.71 -8.32
CA GLU A 93 -5.54 -11.86 -8.54
C GLU A 93 -6.48 -12.10 -7.35
N ARG A 94 -5.97 -12.01 -6.11
CA ARG A 94 -6.78 -12.16 -4.88
C ARG A 94 -7.84 -11.07 -4.76
N VAL A 95 -7.45 -9.82 -4.99
CA VAL A 95 -8.35 -8.66 -4.97
C VAL A 95 -9.45 -8.83 -6.02
N ALA A 96 -9.11 -9.24 -7.24
CA ALA A 96 -10.07 -9.51 -8.31
C ALA A 96 -11.07 -10.63 -7.96
N LYS A 97 -10.63 -11.64 -7.19
CA LYS A 97 -11.47 -12.72 -6.65
C LYS A 97 -12.25 -12.31 -5.39
N GLY A 98 -12.08 -11.08 -4.90
CA GLY A 98 -12.72 -10.59 -3.68
C GLY A 98 -12.21 -11.27 -2.40
N LEU A 99 -11.02 -11.86 -2.44
CA LEU A 99 -10.39 -12.53 -1.31
C LEU A 99 -9.56 -11.54 -0.49
N ALA A 100 -9.48 -11.77 0.81
CA ALA A 100 -8.52 -11.05 1.65
C ALA A 100 -7.09 -11.40 1.24
N THR A 101 -6.20 -10.42 1.25
CA THR A 101 -4.76 -10.65 1.15
C THR A 101 -4.26 -11.21 2.48
N ASP A 102 -3.56 -12.34 2.46
CA ASP A 102 -2.75 -12.75 3.60
C ASP A 102 -1.69 -11.68 3.85
N ARG A 103 -1.74 -11.04 5.01
CA ARG A 103 -0.78 -10.00 5.39
C ARG A 103 0.10 -10.54 6.49
N VAL A 104 1.40 -10.40 6.31
CA VAL A 104 2.40 -10.85 7.28
C VAL A 104 3.17 -9.63 7.78
N PRO A 105 2.96 -9.20 9.04
CA PRO A 105 3.69 -8.08 9.61
C PRO A 105 5.09 -8.49 10.03
N TRP A 106 6.06 -7.67 9.64
CA TRP A 106 7.45 -7.72 10.06
C TRP A 106 7.74 -6.48 10.90
N ILE A 107 8.38 -6.67 12.05
CA ILE A 107 8.85 -5.57 12.89
C ILE A 107 10.36 -5.69 13.06
N LEU A 108 11.06 -4.59 12.83
CA LEU A 108 12.47 -4.47 13.15
C LEU A 108 12.61 -4.20 14.64
N ARG A 109 13.31 -5.09 15.36
CA ARG A 109 13.75 -4.85 16.74
C ARG A 109 15.08 -4.08 16.72
N PRO A 110 15.11 -2.77 17.02
CA PRO A 110 16.31 -1.95 16.85
C PRO A 110 17.43 -2.31 17.82
N ASP A 111 17.07 -2.86 18.98
CA ASP A 111 17.96 -3.30 20.06
C ASP A 111 18.74 -4.58 19.70
N VAL A 112 18.12 -5.48 18.93
CA VAL A 112 18.72 -6.77 18.51
C VAL A 112 19.16 -6.76 17.05
N GLY A 113 18.70 -5.77 16.25
CA GLY A 113 18.94 -5.71 14.81
C GLY A 113 18.28 -6.86 14.04
N THR A 114 17.24 -7.48 14.60
CA THR A 114 16.57 -8.66 14.04
C THR A 114 15.17 -8.28 13.54
N ILE A 115 14.80 -8.80 12.38
CA ILE A 115 13.45 -8.68 11.83
C ILE A 115 12.65 -9.89 12.33
N GLU A 116 11.54 -9.62 13.01
CA GLU A 116 10.64 -10.65 13.52
C GLU A 116 9.31 -10.63 12.76
N GLU A 117 8.86 -11.81 12.33
CA GLU A 117 7.51 -12.02 11.85
C GLU A 117 6.55 -12.18 13.03
N ILE A 118 5.50 -11.35 13.09
CA ILE A 118 4.49 -11.44 14.15
C ILE A 118 3.35 -12.33 13.70
N LYS A 119 3.26 -13.51 14.34
CA LYS A 119 2.12 -14.41 14.18
C LYS A 119 0.90 -13.84 14.92
N ASN A 120 -0.25 -13.81 14.25
CA ASN A 120 -1.53 -13.35 14.81
C ASN A 120 -1.62 -11.86 15.17
N ALA A 121 -0.93 -10.98 14.44
CA ALA A 121 -1.16 -9.55 14.59
C ALA A 121 -2.64 -9.22 14.29
N PRO A 122 -3.29 -8.32 15.06
CA PRO A 122 -4.64 -7.88 14.76
C PRO A 122 -4.72 -7.38 13.32
N LEU A 123 -5.60 -7.99 12.52
CA LEU A 123 -5.93 -7.52 11.16
C LEU A 123 -6.61 -6.14 11.16
N GLU A 124 -7.06 -5.68 12.33
CA GLU A 124 -7.81 -4.44 12.52
C GLU A 124 -6.89 -3.21 12.62
N HIS A 125 -5.98 -3.04 11.67
CA HIS A 125 -5.37 -1.74 11.44
C HIS A 125 -5.75 -1.25 10.03
N TYR A 126 -6.75 -0.39 10.02
CA TYR A 126 -7.18 0.49 8.93
C TYR A 126 -7.55 -0.14 7.58
N THR A 127 -8.21 -1.31 7.58
CA THR A 127 -9.17 -1.57 6.49
C THR A 127 -10.37 -0.65 6.68
N PHE A 128 -10.26 0.59 6.18
CA PHE A 128 -11.46 1.35 5.91
C PHE A 128 -12.29 0.54 4.91
N PRO A 129 -13.57 0.27 5.19
CA PRO A 129 -14.41 -0.41 4.23
C PRO A 129 -14.40 0.43 2.96
N VAL A 130 -13.87 -0.12 1.87
CA VAL A 130 -14.18 0.38 0.53
C VAL A 130 -15.71 0.39 0.50
N GLU A 131 -16.31 1.59 0.54
CA GLU A 131 -17.75 1.72 0.40
C GLU A 131 -18.12 0.97 -0.87
N LYS A 132 -18.74 -0.22 -0.71
CA LYS A 132 -19.42 -0.89 -1.80
C LYS A 132 -20.45 0.11 -2.26
N LYS A 133 -20.16 0.85 -3.36
CA LYS A 133 -21.13 1.74 -4.00
C LYS A 133 -22.42 0.96 -4.11
N ARG A 134 -23.40 1.28 -3.27
CA ARG A 134 -24.73 0.67 -3.33
C ARG A 134 -25.21 0.91 -4.75
N LYS A 135 -25.39 -0.16 -5.53
CA LYS A 135 -26.03 -0.07 -6.84
C LYS A 135 -27.36 0.66 -6.60
N LYS A 136 -27.48 1.90 -7.07
CA LYS A 136 -28.76 2.62 -7.06
C LYS A 136 -29.76 1.72 -7.76
N LYS A 137 -30.76 1.21 -7.05
CA LYS A 137 -31.94 0.58 -7.65
C LYS A 137 -32.49 1.57 -8.68
N LYS A 138 -32.54 1.18 -9.96
CA LYS A 138 -33.29 1.91 -10.98
C LYS A 138 -34.73 2.00 -10.48
N SER A 139 -35.21 3.20 -10.17
CA SER A 139 -36.62 3.42 -9.87
C SER A 139 -37.40 3.22 -11.17
N SER A 140 -38.29 2.23 -11.19
CA SER A 140 -39.23 2.01 -12.27
C SER A 140 -40.15 3.22 -12.38
N ARG A 141 -40.07 3.97 -13.49
CA ARG A 141 -41.06 4.98 -13.88
C ARG A 141 -42.42 4.28 -14.01
N LYS A 142 -43.37 4.59 -13.13
CA LYS A 142 -44.79 4.27 -13.34
C LYS A 142 -45.28 5.11 -14.53
N LYS A 143 -45.78 4.43 -15.58
CA LYS A 143 -46.54 5.06 -16.66
C LYS A 143 -47.91 5.44 -16.08
N HIS A 144 -48.27 6.72 -16.15
CA HIS A 144 -49.66 7.14 -15.97
C HIS A 144 -50.41 6.87 -17.28
N HIS A 145 -51.49 6.10 -17.18
CA HIS A 145 -52.55 6.04 -18.18
C HIS A 145 -53.54 7.17 -17.90
#